data_AF-A0A562C1N9-F1
#
_entry.id   AF-A0A562C1N9-F1
#
_cell.length_a   1.000
_cell.length_b   1.000
_cell.length_c   1.000
_cell.angle_alpha   90.00
_cell.angle_beta   90.00
_cell.angle_gamma   90.00
#
_symmetry.space_group_name_H-M   'P 1'
#
loop_
_entity.id
_entity.type
_entity.pdbx_description
1 polymer ?
#
loop_
_entity_poly.entity_id
_entity_poly.type
_entity_poly.pdbx_seq_one_letter_code
_entity_poly.pdbx_strand_id
1 'polypeptide(L)'
;MGEPGYRYAWWRRLSLWLLLVLSPSLAAAVELEVRELRDDPPVAEVLAGLHDARLLPPRDRPYLKQPTRSVQWWRVAARGGFRFGSEEFAITARVAARGPVAAGDRPQLLLRSPYLYRVEAWAPGAAQPTRHALYGDDADMRHAHRALVVDLPGGIPPGEVVWLRVEGRHGVVSPVSVEPLDQVLRDDLAYMGWRSLVFTTLLVLTILGLAFWGGTGERSYAYFSAMLACAIGYLATMGGDLRWIPGSDALFASGPRVNRIFGGLGIICSNLFIASYLALYRNAPVLNRFVHVGTAVAAATAAGSLFTEATVLRWTGNFALLYSAVVLLLAATVLSVRGVRAARVVLASWSPLMVFCGLAAAEMMGLWVGPTWLEEGLAAAFVLASLLLALGLSDKLLQLRRDRDLASRQATMDPVTKILNRHGIEERLFKEVEEARARGDTLSIAFVDLDRFKEINDRHGHAVGDQCLRIVCWRLRNQLRRGDMLGRYGGDEFLVVLPGHDAPSALAVAERMRVSVHCRPLAMPEASIAASLSIGVAELAPGESMSSLFERADTALYASKAAGRNRATAAAPPEGQWTT
;
A
#
# COMPACT_ATOMS: atom_id res chain seq x y z
N MET A 1 10.07 15.58 -39.69
CA MET A 1 10.70 14.24 -39.68
C MET A 1 11.37 14.07 -38.33
N GLY A 2 10.74 13.34 -37.40
CA GLY A 2 11.27 13.07 -36.06
C GLY A 2 11.52 11.58 -35.91
N GLU A 3 12.75 11.20 -35.61
CA GLU A 3 13.17 9.79 -35.59
C GLU A 3 12.46 8.96 -34.51
N PRO A 4 11.95 7.76 -34.83
CA PRO A 4 11.23 6.89 -33.89
C PRO A 4 12.13 6.05 -32.95
N GLY A 5 13.43 6.33 -32.85
CA GLY A 5 14.42 5.44 -32.19
C GLY A 5 14.45 5.46 -30.65
N TYR A 6 13.91 6.48 -29.98
CA TYR A 6 14.15 6.68 -28.54
C TYR A 6 13.15 6.00 -27.59
N ARG A 7 11.99 5.52 -28.07
CA ARG A 7 10.94 4.98 -27.19
C ARG A 7 11.12 3.50 -26.78
N TYR A 8 12.05 2.77 -27.42
CA TYR A 8 12.27 1.34 -27.15
C TYR A 8 13.54 1.02 -26.31
N ALA A 9 14.44 1.99 -26.11
CA ALA A 9 15.70 1.76 -25.41
C ALA A 9 15.53 1.62 -23.89
N TRP A 10 14.58 2.33 -23.28
CA TRP A 10 14.36 2.28 -21.84
C TRP A 10 13.65 0.98 -21.42
N TRP A 11 12.66 0.52 -22.18
CA TRP A 11 12.02 -0.79 -21.93
C TRP A 11 13.02 -1.91 -22.05
N ARG A 12 13.89 -1.91 -23.06
CA ARG A 12 14.99 -2.87 -23.19
C ARG A 12 15.98 -2.79 -22.03
N ARG A 13 16.36 -1.59 -21.58
CA ARG A 13 17.25 -1.40 -20.43
C ARG A 13 16.61 -1.82 -19.11
N LEU A 14 15.31 -1.56 -18.91
CA LEU A 14 14.54 -1.96 -17.74
C LEU A 14 14.26 -3.47 -17.74
N SER A 15 13.95 -4.05 -18.89
CA SER A 15 13.80 -5.50 -19.02
C SER A 15 15.15 -6.22 -18.94
N LEU A 16 16.25 -5.65 -19.46
CA LEU A 16 17.61 -6.14 -19.21
C LEU A 16 17.98 -6.02 -17.72
N TRP A 17 17.61 -4.94 -17.04
CA TRP A 17 17.81 -4.80 -15.59
C TRP A 17 16.97 -5.81 -14.79
N LEU A 18 15.69 -5.98 -15.12
CA LEU A 18 14.82 -6.98 -14.51
C LEU A 18 15.31 -8.40 -14.82
N LEU A 19 15.78 -8.66 -16.03
CA LEU A 19 16.39 -9.94 -16.43
C LEU A 19 17.77 -10.16 -15.81
N LEU A 20 18.53 -9.12 -15.47
CA LEU A 20 19.80 -9.21 -14.74
C LEU A 20 19.58 -9.40 -13.23
N VAL A 21 18.51 -8.82 -12.69
CA VAL A 21 18.05 -9.04 -11.31
C VAL A 21 17.40 -10.42 -11.15
N LEU A 22 16.79 -10.95 -12.22
CA LEU A 22 16.17 -12.28 -12.25
C LEU A 22 17.04 -13.33 -12.95
N SER A 23 18.25 -12.98 -13.42
CA SER A 23 19.12 -13.97 -14.07
C SER A 23 19.74 -14.81 -12.96
N PRO A 24 19.49 -16.13 -12.91
CA PRO A 24 20.33 -16.98 -12.08
C PRO A 24 21.77 -16.80 -12.57
N SER A 25 22.70 -16.62 -11.65
CA SER A 25 24.08 -16.99 -11.91
C SER A 25 24.08 -18.51 -12.17
N LEU A 26 23.84 -18.88 -13.44
CA LEU A 26 24.09 -20.22 -13.98
C LEU A 26 25.62 -20.38 -14.06
N ALA A 27 26.25 -20.43 -12.90
CA ALA A 27 27.67 -20.68 -12.81
C ALA A 27 27.90 -22.15 -12.51
N ALA A 28 28.78 -22.73 -13.32
CA ALA A 28 29.25 -24.10 -13.23
C ALA A 28 29.79 -24.39 -11.82
N ALA A 29 29.01 -25.13 -11.03
CA ALA A 29 29.48 -25.70 -9.78
C ALA A 29 30.32 -26.94 -10.10
N VAL A 30 31.44 -27.11 -9.41
CA VAL A 30 32.12 -28.41 -9.32
C VAL A 30 31.08 -29.45 -8.94
N GLU A 31 31.02 -30.60 -9.63
CA GLU A 31 30.14 -31.67 -9.19
C GLU A 31 30.59 -32.15 -7.81
N LEU A 32 29.75 -31.92 -6.80
CA LEU A 32 30.03 -32.32 -5.42
C LEU A 32 29.23 -33.58 -5.08
N GLU A 33 29.91 -34.50 -4.41
CA GLU A 33 29.28 -35.62 -3.75
C GLU A 33 29.02 -35.24 -2.29
N VAL A 34 27.75 -35.23 -1.89
CA VAL A 34 27.33 -34.90 -0.52
C VAL A 34 26.68 -36.12 0.12
N ARG A 35 27.27 -36.58 1.23
CA ARG A 35 26.76 -37.71 2.04
C ARG A 35 26.43 -37.27 3.46
N GLU A 36 25.39 -37.87 4.02
CA GLU A 36 24.85 -37.56 5.35
C GLU A 36 25.21 -38.65 6.35
N LEU A 37 25.58 -38.24 7.57
CA LEU A 37 25.68 -39.07 8.76
C LEU A 37 24.76 -38.48 9.85
N ARG A 38 23.78 -39.27 10.28
CA ARG A 38 22.66 -38.79 11.13
C ARG A 38 22.96 -38.66 12.61
N ASP A 39 24.00 -39.32 13.09
CA ASP A 39 24.44 -39.31 14.48
C ASP A 39 25.49 -38.21 14.71
N ASP A 40 25.74 -37.84 15.97
CA ASP A 40 26.82 -36.92 16.36
C ASP A 40 27.93 -37.67 17.16
N PRO A 41 28.70 -38.56 16.51
CA PRO A 41 29.81 -39.25 17.15
C PRO A 41 31.00 -38.30 17.43
N PRO A 42 31.97 -38.72 18.26
CA PRO A 42 33.13 -37.89 18.58
C PRO A 42 33.88 -37.41 17.33
N VAL A 43 34.24 -36.12 17.31
CA VAL A 43 34.92 -35.45 16.18
C VAL A 43 36.12 -36.26 15.66
N ALA A 44 36.96 -36.76 16.57
CA ALA A 44 38.16 -37.52 16.21
C ALA A 44 37.84 -38.82 15.44
N GLU A 45 36.72 -39.49 15.77
CA GLU A 45 36.31 -40.74 15.11
C GLU A 45 35.77 -40.48 13.69
N VAL A 46 35.03 -39.38 13.51
CA VAL A 46 34.54 -38.95 12.19
C VAL A 46 35.70 -38.58 11.28
N LEU A 47 36.63 -37.75 11.75
CA LEU A 47 37.77 -37.30 10.96
C LEU A 47 38.73 -38.44 10.63
N ALA A 48 38.81 -39.48 11.48
CA ALA A 48 39.56 -40.70 11.21
C ALA A 48 38.87 -41.67 10.23
N GLY A 49 37.64 -41.37 9.77
CA GLY A 49 36.90 -42.19 8.81
C GLY A 49 36.28 -43.45 9.41
N LEU A 50 36.23 -43.59 10.74
CA LEU A 50 35.70 -44.79 11.43
C LEU A 50 34.19 -44.99 11.23
N HIS A 51 33.51 -44.02 10.61
CA HIS A 51 32.07 -44.02 10.39
C HIS A 51 31.66 -43.94 8.92
N ASP A 52 32.61 -44.06 8.00
CA ASP A 52 32.34 -43.97 6.56
C ASP A 52 31.34 -45.03 6.07
N ALA A 53 31.32 -46.22 6.70
CA ALA A 53 30.36 -47.27 6.41
C ALA A 53 28.90 -46.93 6.78
N ARG A 54 28.70 -45.93 7.66
CA ARG A 54 27.37 -45.46 8.09
C ARG A 54 26.86 -44.28 7.27
N LEU A 55 27.66 -43.75 6.34
CA LEU A 55 27.25 -42.67 5.46
C LEU A 55 26.11 -43.13 4.55
N LEU A 56 25.08 -42.32 4.46
CA LEU A 56 23.99 -42.54 3.52
C LEU A 56 24.49 -42.40 2.08
N PRO A 57 23.79 -43.03 1.10
CA PRO A 57 24.11 -42.90 -0.31
C PRO A 57 24.20 -41.42 -0.74
N PRO A 58 25.08 -41.09 -1.69
CA PRO A 58 25.21 -39.73 -2.18
C PRO A 58 23.91 -39.25 -2.79
N ARG A 59 23.61 -37.96 -2.59
CA ARG A 59 22.41 -37.33 -3.13
C ARG A 59 22.60 -36.99 -4.61
N ASP A 60 21.50 -37.05 -5.37
CA ASP A 60 21.48 -36.67 -6.79
C ASP A 60 21.85 -35.19 -7.04
N ARG A 61 21.61 -34.33 -6.05
CA ARG A 61 22.00 -32.91 -6.05
C ARG A 61 22.80 -32.58 -4.79
N PRO A 62 23.79 -31.68 -4.87
CA PRO A 62 24.62 -31.30 -3.72
C PRO A 62 23.88 -30.31 -2.82
N TYR A 63 23.10 -30.83 -1.86
CA TYR A 63 22.43 -30.01 -0.85
C TYR A 63 22.41 -30.71 0.51
N LEU A 64 22.46 -29.92 1.56
CA LEU A 64 22.20 -30.34 2.93
C LEU A 64 20.70 -30.28 3.19
N LYS A 65 20.13 -31.27 3.88
CA LYS A 65 18.74 -31.21 4.37
C LYS A 65 18.69 -31.90 5.71
N GLN A 66 18.47 -31.13 6.77
CA GLN A 66 18.41 -31.68 8.12
C GLN A 66 17.03 -32.30 8.41
N PRO A 67 16.90 -33.64 8.51
CA PRO A 67 15.66 -34.30 8.90
C PRO A 67 15.34 -34.16 10.40
N THR A 68 16.25 -33.68 11.24
CA THR A 68 16.06 -33.55 12.69
C THR A 68 16.64 -32.22 13.19
N ARG A 69 16.38 -31.89 14.46
CA ARG A 69 17.02 -30.74 15.16
C ARG A 69 18.33 -31.12 15.85
N SER A 70 18.73 -32.39 15.75
CA SER A 70 20.00 -32.86 16.30
C SER A 70 21.14 -32.40 15.40
N VAL A 71 22.33 -32.35 15.98
CA VAL A 71 23.56 -32.17 15.21
C VAL A 71 23.70 -33.31 14.19
N GLN A 72 24.16 -32.98 13.00
CA GLN A 72 24.39 -33.93 11.93
C GLN A 72 25.70 -33.66 11.21
N TRP A 73 26.31 -34.72 10.71
CA TRP A 73 27.56 -34.66 9.96
C TRP A 73 27.32 -34.82 8.47
N TRP A 74 28.08 -34.07 7.69
CA TRP A 74 28.03 -34.10 6.24
C TRP A 74 29.44 -34.21 5.67
N ARG A 75 29.61 -35.16 4.74
CA ARG A 75 30.84 -35.34 3.99
C ARG A 75 30.65 -34.76 2.60
N VAL A 76 31.46 -33.76 2.25
CA VAL A 76 31.46 -33.12 0.92
C VAL A 76 32.76 -33.47 0.23
N ALA A 77 32.68 -34.10 -0.93
CA ALA A 77 33.83 -34.46 -1.75
C ALA A 77 33.66 -33.94 -3.18
N ALA A 78 34.75 -33.63 -3.88
CA ALA A 78 34.67 -33.42 -5.32
C ALA A 78 34.37 -34.76 -6.00
N ARG A 79 33.37 -34.79 -6.88
CA ARG A 79 33.05 -35.99 -7.67
C ARG A 79 34.19 -36.21 -8.66
N GLY A 80 35.14 -37.07 -8.31
CA GLY A 80 36.19 -37.49 -9.22
C GLY A 80 35.57 -38.14 -10.46
N GLY A 81 36.04 -37.78 -11.65
CA GLY A 81 35.61 -38.42 -12.89
C GLY A 81 35.87 -39.92 -12.80
N PHE A 82 34.83 -40.71 -12.52
CA PHE A 82 34.87 -42.15 -12.62
C PHE A 82 34.95 -42.49 -14.12
N ARG A 83 36.08 -43.06 -14.56
CA ARG A 83 36.20 -43.66 -15.89
C ARG A 83 35.32 -44.91 -15.94
N PHE A 84 34.16 -44.81 -16.58
CA PHE A 84 33.45 -45.99 -17.10
C PHE A 84 33.82 -46.16 -18.57
N GLY A 85 34.39 -47.32 -18.90
CA GLY A 85 34.60 -47.72 -20.29
C GLY A 85 33.26 -48.08 -20.93
N SER A 86 32.74 -47.19 -21.77
CA SER A 86 31.86 -47.49 -22.90
C SER A 86 31.49 -46.18 -23.60
N GLU A 87 31.71 -46.10 -24.91
CA GLU A 87 31.68 -44.89 -25.75
C GLU A 87 30.29 -44.23 -25.95
N GLU A 88 29.22 -44.65 -25.29
CA GLU A 88 27.86 -44.28 -25.68
C GLU A 88 27.21 -43.07 -24.98
N PHE A 89 27.87 -42.42 -24.01
CA PHE A 89 27.29 -41.28 -23.27
C PHE A 89 27.99 -39.92 -23.52
N ALA A 90 28.71 -39.77 -24.63
CA ALA A 90 29.48 -38.56 -24.93
C ALA A 90 28.65 -37.35 -25.44
N ILE A 91 27.34 -37.51 -25.70
CA ILE A 91 26.55 -36.48 -26.40
C ILE A 91 25.67 -35.63 -25.45
N THR A 92 25.37 -36.08 -24.23
CA THR A 92 24.63 -35.30 -23.21
C THR A 92 25.51 -34.59 -22.18
N ALA A 93 26.81 -34.89 -22.11
CA ALA A 93 27.73 -34.35 -21.10
C ALA A 93 28.50 -33.08 -21.53
N ARG A 94 28.05 -32.35 -22.57
CA ARG A 94 28.78 -31.21 -23.15
C ARG A 94 28.31 -29.82 -22.70
N VAL A 95 27.43 -29.74 -21.71
CA VAL A 95 27.03 -28.48 -21.08
C VAL A 95 27.26 -28.58 -19.57
N ALA A 96 28.29 -27.86 -19.10
CA ALA A 96 28.51 -27.41 -17.71
C ALA A 96 29.26 -28.29 -16.68
N ALA A 97 30.19 -29.17 -17.06
CA ALA A 97 31.22 -29.66 -16.12
C ALA A 97 32.54 -28.91 -16.34
N ARG A 98 32.80 -27.84 -15.58
CA ARG A 98 34.16 -27.28 -15.44
C ARG A 98 34.91 -28.08 -14.37
N GLY A 99 36.23 -28.21 -14.54
CA GLY A 99 37.12 -28.86 -13.57
C GLY A 99 37.16 -28.14 -12.20
N PRO A 100 37.89 -28.68 -11.21
CA PRO A 100 38.00 -28.09 -9.89
C PRO A 100 38.49 -26.63 -9.97
N VAL A 101 37.92 -25.75 -9.14
CA VAL A 101 38.33 -24.33 -9.03
C VAL A 101 39.81 -24.28 -8.64
N ALA A 102 40.62 -23.56 -9.41
CA ALA A 102 42.06 -23.49 -9.18
C ALA A 102 42.36 -22.81 -7.84
N ALA A 103 43.41 -23.25 -7.14
CA ALA A 103 43.82 -22.65 -5.86
C ALA A 103 44.12 -21.14 -5.98
N GLY A 104 44.60 -20.69 -7.15
CA GLY A 104 44.83 -19.27 -7.44
C GLY A 104 43.55 -18.42 -7.45
N ASP A 105 42.39 -19.03 -7.70
CA ASP A 105 41.08 -18.37 -7.73
C ASP A 105 40.39 -18.36 -6.34
N ARG A 106 41.12 -18.80 -5.30
CA ARG A 106 40.69 -18.85 -3.89
C ARG A 106 39.30 -19.49 -3.72
N PRO A 107 39.18 -20.81 -3.91
CA PRO A 107 37.90 -21.49 -3.84
C PRO A 107 37.21 -21.29 -2.49
N GLN A 108 35.89 -21.14 -2.55
CA GLN A 108 35.01 -20.97 -1.41
C GLN A 108 33.93 -22.03 -1.46
N LEU A 109 33.65 -22.68 -0.33
CA LEU A 109 32.48 -23.56 -0.19
C LEU A 109 31.31 -22.73 0.34
N LEU A 110 30.23 -22.67 -0.42
CA LEU A 110 29.03 -21.91 -0.08
C LEU A 110 27.95 -22.85 0.43
N LEU A 111 27.38 -22.51 1.57
CA LEU A 111 26.19 -23.12 2.15
C LEU A 111 25.04 -22.11 2.03
N ARG A 112 24.26 -22.23 0.95
CA ARG A 112 23.18 -21.28 0.62
C ARG A 112 21.97 -21.47 1.52
N SER A 113 21.14 -20.44 1.65
CA SER A 113 20.01 -20.43 2.59
C SER A 113 20.47 -20.77 4.02
N PRO A 114 21.39 -19.95 4.59
CA PRO A 114 22.13 -20.32 5.79
C PRO A 114 21.28 -20.32 7.07
N TYR A 115 20.07 -19.74 7.04
CA TYR A 115 19.10 -19.65 8.15
C TYR A 115 19.79 -19.58 9.54
N LEU A 116 19.20 -20.18 10.58
CA LEU A 116 19.82 -20.24 11.92
C LEU A 116 20.74 -21.47 12.05
N TYR A 117 21.59 -21.74 11.08
CA TYR A 117 22.60 -22.80 11.19
C TYR A 117 23.83 -22.31 11.94
N ARG A 118 24.34 -23.17 12.82
CA ARG A 118 25.73 -23.12 13.26
C ARG A 118 26.47 -24.26 12.55
N VAL A 119 27.55 -23.92 11.87
CA VAL A 119 28.32 -24.86 11.07
C VAL A 119 29.76 -24.84 11.55
N GLU A 120 30.28 -26.01 11.88
CA GLU A 120 31.71 -26.25 12.06
C GLU A 120 32.21 -26.98 10.81
N ALA A 121 33.24 -26.44 10.17
CA ALA A 121 33.76 -26.95 8.91
C ALA A 121 35.26 -27.27 9.03
N TRP A 122 35.62 -28.51 8.70
CA TRP A 122 36.99 -28.97 8.58
C TRP A 122 37.36 -29.02 7.11
N ALA A 123 38.12 -28.03 6.65
CA ALA A 123 38.73 -28.03 5.32
C ALA A 123 39.73 -29.20 5.19
N PRO A 124 40.09 -29.62 3.97
CA PRO A 124 41.00 -30.74 3.79
C PRO A 124 42.34 -30.51 4.50
N GLY A 125 42.77 -31.49 5.29
CA GLY A 125 44.00 -31.41 6.09
C GLY A 125 43.94 -30.52 7.33
N ALA A 126 42.81 -29.85 7.62
CA ALA A 126 42.68 -28.98 8.79
C ALA A 126 42.43 -29.78 10.09
N ALA A 127 43.24 -29.52 11.12
CA ALA A 127 43.07 -30.14 12.45
C ALA A 127 41.97 -29.49 13.31
N GLN A 128 41.67 -28.20 13.09
CA GLN A 128 40.65 -27.44 13.81
C GLN A 128 39.54 -26.98 12.86
N PRO A 129 38.27 -26.92 13.33
CA PRO A 129 37.19 -26.41 12.53
C PRO A 129 37.25 -24.88 12.41
N THR A 130 36.77 -24.39 11.27
CA THR A 130 36.27 -23.01 11.16
C THR A 130 34.80 -22.99 11.57
N ARG A 131 34.37 -21.96 12.29
CA ARG A 131 33.00 -21.82 12.79
C ARG A 131 32.27 -20.73 12.04
N HIS A 132 31.03 -21.01 11.67
CA HIS A 132 30.21 -20.14 10.82
C HIS A 132 28.77 -20.12 11.32
N ALA A 133 28.22 -18.93 11.49
CA ALA A 133 26.82 -18.72 11.83
C ALA A 133 26.26 -17.45 11.17
N LEU A 134 24.95 -17.28 11.22
CA LEU A 134 24.30 -16.05 10.74
C LEU A 134 24.39 -14.89 11.73
N TYR A 135 24.42 -15.20 13.04
CA TYR A 135 24.44 -14.26 14.16
C TYR A 135 25.47 -14.67 15.22
N GLY A 136 25.91 -13.71 16.03
CA GLY A 136 26.87 -13.92 17.12
C GLY A 136 28.32 -13.85 16.68
N ASP A 137 29.23 -14.31 17.54
CA ASP A 137 30.68 -14.20 17.33
C ASP A 137 31.19 -14.98 16.10
N ASP A 138 30.49 -16.05 15.73
CA ASP A 138 30.81 -16.88 14.56
C ASP A 138 30.23 -16.31 13.24
N ALA A 139 29.66 -15.09 13.25
CA ALA A 139 29.09 -14.48 12.06
C ALA A 139 30.15 -13.80 11.18
N ASP A 140 30.27 -14.26 9.93
CA ASP A 140 31.18 -13.64 8.97
C ASP A 140 30.55 -12.40 8.31
N MET A 141 31.11 -11.24 8.66
CA MET A 141 30.70 -9.93 8.13
C MET A 141 31.35 -9.57 6.79
N ARG A 142 32.31 -10.37 6.30
CA ARG A 142 32.99 -10.13 5.02
C ARG A 142 32.11 -10.48 3.82
N HIS A 143 31.14 -11.38 4.02
CA HIS A 143 30.26 -11.90 2.99
C HIS A 143 28.80 -11.52 3.23
N ALA A 144 27.99 -11.49 2.19
CA ALA A 144 26.55 -11.27 2.34
C ALA A 144 25.90 -12.47 3.05
N HIS A 145 24.76 -12.23 3.71
CA HIS A 145 24.02 -13.27 4.44
C HIS A 145 23.30 -14.28 3.53
N ARG A 146 23.54 -14.28 2.21
CA ARG A 146 22.93 -15.24 1.27
C ARG A 146 23.44 -16.67 1.46
N ALA A 147 24.63 -16.83 2.01
CA ALA A 147 25.28 -18.11 2.26
C ALA A 147 26.27 -18.00 3.44
N LEU A 148 26.54 -19.12 4.13
CA LEU A 148 27.76 -19.25 4.92
C LEU A 148 28.90 -19.61 3.97
N VAL A 149 30.05 -18.97 4.13
CA VAL A 149 31.19 -19.08 3.23
C VAL A 149 32.35 -19.70 3.99
N VAL A 150 32.82 -20.86 3.54
CA VAL A 150 33.96 -21.56 4.13
C VAL A 150 35.17 -21.45 3.18
N ASP A 151 36.24 -20.84 3.67
CA ASP A 151 37.50 -20.70 2.94
C ASP A 151 38.12 -22.09 2.64
N LEU A 152 38.38 -22.38 1.35
CA LEU A 152 39.07 -23.59 0.89
C LEU A 152 40.36 -23.22 0.15
N PRO A 153 41.46 -22.87 0.84
CA PRO A 153 42.68 -22.36 0.20
C PRO A 153 43.30 -23.29 -0.85
N GLY A 154 43.14 -24.61 -0.71
CA GLY A 154 43.59 -25.62 -1.68
C GLY A 154 42.47 -26.23 -2.55
N GLY A 155 41.23 -25.76 -2.42
CA GLY A 155 40.06 -26.41 -3.00
C GLY A 155 39.73 -27.74 -2.33
N ILE A 156 39.07 -28.64 -3.06
CA ILE A 156 38.84 -30.03 -2.64
C ILE A 156 39.57 -30.94 -3.64
N PRO A 157 40.82 -31.32 -3.37
CA PRO A 157 41.56 -32.25 -4.20
C PRO A 157 40.84 -33.60 -4.38
N PRO A 158 41.07 -34.34 -5.48
CA PRO A 158 40.49 -35.66 -5.66
C PRO A 158 40.84 -36.61 -4.51
N GLY A 159 39.82 -37.22 -3.90
CA GLY A 159 39.97 -38.13 -2.75
C GLY A 159 40.00 -37.44 -1.39
N GLU A 160 40.17 -36.12 -1.35
CA GLU A 160 40.02 -35.33 -0.14
C GLU A 160 38.57 -34.91 0.09
N VAL A 161 38.26 -34.56 1.34
CA VAL A 161 36.90 -34.29 1.79
C VAL A 161 36.85 -33.09 2.72
N VAL A 162 35.72 -32.39 2.70
CA VAL A 162 35.32 -31.42 3.71
C VAL A 162 34.29 -32.08 4.62
N TRP A 163 34.55 -32.04 5.92
CA TRP A 163 33.56 -32.44 6.91
C TRP A 163 32.83 -31.22 7.45
N LEU A 164 31.51 -31.29 7.49
CA LEU A 164 30.65 -30.27 8.07
C LEU A 164 29.87 -30.89 9.22
N ARG A 165 29.97 -30.30 10.40
CA ARG A 165 29.08 -30.59 11.54
C ARG A 165 28.08 -29.45 11.63
N VAL A 166 26.83 -29.75 11.34
CA VAL A 166 25.77 -28.76 11.17
C VAL A 166 24.76 -28.92 12.30
N GLU A 167 24.49 -27.82 12.98
CA GLU A 167 23.41 -27.68 13.97
C GLU A 167 22.38 -26.68 13.43
N GLY A 168 21.11 -27.07 13.33
CA GLY A 168 20.07 -26.11 12.97
C GLY A 168 18.66 -26.66 12.80
N ARG A 169 17.93 -26.04 11.86
CA ARG A 169 16.48 -26.18 11.75
C ARG A 169 16.07 -27.37 10.88
N HIS A 170 15.17 -28.18 11.42
CA HIS A 170 14.47 -29.24 10.69
C HIS A 170 13.82 -28.76 9.40
N GLY A 171 14.00 -29.51 8.31
CA GLY A 171 13.26 -29.39 7.05
C GLY A 171 13.82 -28.38 6.04
N VAL A 172 14.91 -27.70 6.37
CA VAL A 172 15.52 -26.69 5.50
C VAL A 172 16.50 -27.34 4.52
N VAL A 173 16.40 -26.98 3.25
CA VAL A 173 17.33 -27.39 2.19
C VAL A 173 18.37 -26.28 1.99
N SER A 174 19.65 -26.64 2.09
CA SER A 174 20.78 -25.74 1.88
C SER A 174 21.63 -26.25 0.73
N PRO A 175 21.48 -25.70 -0.49
CA PRO A 175 22.33 -26.04 -1.62
C PRO A 175 23.80 -25.74 -1.34
N VAL A 176 24.69 -26.62 -1.79
CA VAL A 176 26.13 -26.54 -1.59
C VAL A 176 26.84 -26.37 -2.93
N SER A 177 27.73 -25.40 -3.03
CA SER A 177 28.56 -25.16 -4.22
C SER A 177 29.98 -24.77 -3.82
N VAL A 178 30.95 -25.04 -4.71
CA VAL A 178 32.30 -24.47 -4.61
C VAL A 178 32.46 -23.45 -5.72
N GLU A 179 32.75 -22.20 -5.35
CA GLU A 179 32.83 -21.07 -6.27
C GLU A 179 34.12 -20.26 -6.05
N PRO A 180 34.69 -19.63 -7.09
CA PRO A 180 35.79 -18.66 -6.96
C PRO A 180 35.41 -17.44 -6.10
N LEU A 181 36.35 -16.90 -5.33
CA LEU A 181 36.08 -15.76 -4.43
C LEU A 181 35.57 -14.51 -5.18
N ASP A 182 36.10 -14.21 -6.37
CA ASP A 182 35.67 -13.05 -7.16
C ASP A 182 34.19 -13.16 -7.57
N GLN A 183 33.74 -14.37 -7.87
CA GLN A 183 32.34 -14.65 -8.16
C GLN A 183 31.47 -14.54 -6.91
N VAL A 184 31.91 -15.08 -5.77
CA VAL A 184 31.18 -14.95 -4.49
C VAL A 184 30.91 -13.48 -4.17
N LEU A 185 31.94 -12.63 -4.27
CA LEU A 185 31.84 -11.20 -3.99
C LEU A 185 30.92 -10.47 -4.98
N ARG A 186 30.98 -10.81 -6.28
CA ARG A 186 30.07 -10.23 -7.29
C ARG A 186 28.60 -10.53 -6.99
N ASP A 187 28.30 -11.79 -6.70
CA ASP A 187 26.94 -12.21 -6.41
C ASP A 187 26.45 -11.65 -5.05
N ASP A 188 27.34 -11.54 -4.05
CA ASP A 188 27.02 -10.91 -2.76
C ASP A 188 26.59 -9.45 -2.95
N LEU A 189 27.32 -8.69 -3.80
CA LEU A 189 26.95 -7.32 -4.14
C LEU A 189 25.60 -7.23 -4.86
N ALA A 190 25.33 -8.13 -5.80
CA ALA A 190 24.05 -8.18 -6.51
C ALA A 190 22.90 -8.49 -5.55
N TYR A 191 23.09 -9.46 -4.65
CA TYR A 191 22.12 -9.83 -3.63
C TYR A 191 21.86 -8.68 -2.65
N MET A 192 22.90 -7.97 -2.19
CA MET A 192 22.74 -6.79 -1.34
C MET A 192 21.97 -5.67 -2.06
N GLY A 193 22.26 -5.41 -3.34
CA GLY A 193 21.52 -4.44 -4.16
C GLY A 193 20.03 -4.78 -4.26
N TRP A 194 19.72 -6.05 -4.52
CA TRP A 194 18.34 -6.55 -4.54
C TRP A 194 17.64 -6.38 -3.18
N ARG A 195 18.30 -6.78 -2.08
CA ARG A 195 17.78 -6.62 -0.71
C ARG A 195 17.50 -5.15 -0.36
N SER A 196 18.43 -4.25 -0.69
CA SER A 196 18.25 -2.81 -0.49
C SER A 196 17.03 -2.30 -1.27
N LEU A 197 16.85 -2.69 -2.53
CA LEU A 197 15.68 -2.29 -3.33
C LEU A 197 14.36 -2.71 -2.66
N VAL A 198 14.27 -3.96 -2.19
CA VAL A 198 13.09 -4.48 -1.50
C VAL A 198 12.79 -3.65 -0.24
N PHE A 199 13.77 -3.47 0.65
CA PHE A 199 13.56 -2.74 1.89
C PHE A 199 13.26 -1.26 1.68
N THR A 200 13.99 -0.59 0.79
CA THR A 200 13.73 0.83 0.48
C THR A 200 12.32 1.00 -0.06
N THR A 201 11.86 0.12 -0.95
CA THR A 201 10.48 0.19 -1.49
C THR A 201 9.44 0.03 -0.38
N LEU A 202 9.57 -1.00 0.47
CA LEU A 202 8.64 -1.21 1.59
C LEU A 202 8.68 -0.07 2.60
N LEU A 203 9.86 0.49 2.89
CA LEU A 203 10.02 1.62 3.80
C LEU A 203 9.36 2.89 3.24
N VAL A 204 9.59 3.21 1.96
CA VAL A 204 8.94 4.35 1.29
C VAL A 204 7.43 4.20 1.32
N LEU A 205 6.88 3.02 1.01
CA LEU A 205 5.44 2.75 1.10
C LEU A 205 4.92 2.88 2.54
N THR A 206 5.70 2.46 3.53
CA THR A 206 5.36 2.60 4.95
C THR A 206 5.24 4.07 5.34
N ILE A 207 6.24 4.89 4.99
CA ILE A 207 6.27 6.33 5.27
C ILE A 207 5.13 7.04 4.54
N LEU A 208 4.91 6.72 3.27
CA LEU A 208 3.81 7.26 2.46
C LEU A 208 2.46 6.94 3.10
N GLY A 209 2.26 5.69 3.55
CA GLY A 209 1.04 5.29 4.26
C GLY A 209 0.85 6.06 5.56
N LEU A 210 1.90 6.30 6.34
CA LEU A 210 1.82 7.10 7.57
C LEU A 210 1.49 8.57 7.27
N ALA A 211 2.09 9.15 6.23
CA ALA A 211 1.79 10.51 5.79
C ALA A 211 0.32 10.65 5.34
N PHE A 212 -0.19 9.68 4.57
CA PHE A 212 -1.60 9.65 4.19
C PHE A 212 -2.51 9.45 5.39
N TRP A 213 -2.15 8.61 6.36
CA TRP A 213 -2.91 8.47 7.60
C TRP A 213 -2.99 9.81 8.36
N GLY A 214 -1.87 10.52 8.52
CA GLY A 214 -1.84 11.84 9.15
C GLY A 214 -2.67 12.88 8.42
N GLY A 215 -2.71 12.85 7.09
CA GLY A 215 -3.48 13.80 6.27
C GLY A 215 -4.97 13.46 6.10
N THR A 216 -5.37 12.18 6.21
CA THR A 216 -6.75 11.73 5.93
C THR A 216 -7.51 11.26 7.18
N GLY A 217 -6.81 10.86 8.24
CA GLY A 217 -7.42 10.22 9.42
C GLY A 217 -7.91 8.78 9.19
N GLU A 218 -7.76 8.24 7.98
CA GLU A 218 -8.30 6.93 7.59
C GLU A 218 -7.46 5.77 8.16
N ARG A 219 -8.08 4.94 9.01
CA ARG A 219 -7.39 3.83 9.73
C ARG A 219 -6.76 2.78 8.81
N SER A 220 -7.29 2.61 7.59
CA SER A 220 -6.76 1.66 6.61
C SER A 220 -5.29 1.96 6.26
N TYR A 221 -4.89 3.24 6.20
CA TYR A 221 -3.50 3.62 5.95
C TYR A 221 -2.59 3.26 7.13
N ALA A 222 -3.06 3.43 8.36
CA ALA A 222 -2.30 3.05 9.56
C ALA A 222 -2.06 1.53 9.61
N TYR A 223 -3.09 0.72 9.37
CA TYR A 223 -2.95 -0.74 9.34
C TYR A 223 -2.04 -1.21 8.20
N PHE A 224 -2.13 -0.58 7.02
CA PHE A 224 -1.23 -0.84 5.91
C PHE A 224 0.23 -0.58 6.27
N SER A 225 0.53 0.60 6.83
CA SER A 225 1.89 0.93 7.28
C SER A 225 2.39 -0.01 8.38
N ALA A 226 1.56 -0.36 9.34
CA ALA A 226 1.92 -1.31 10.39
C ALA A 226 2.20 -2.71 9.83
N MET A 227 1.40 -3.16 8.85
CA MET A 227 1.63 -4.42 8.14
C MET A 227 2.98 -4.42 7.42
N LEU A 228 3.31 -3.35 6.69
CA LEU A 228 4.59 -3.22 5.99
C LEU A 228 5.78 -3.16 6.96
N ALA A 229 5.66 -2.43 8.07
CA ALA A 229 6.69 -2.39 9.10
C ALA A 229 6.94 -3.78 9.72
N CYS A 230 5.88 -4.54 10.01
CA CYS A 230 6.00 -5.92 10.48
C CYS A 230 6.68 -6.83 9.44
N ALA A 231 6.36 -6.64 8.15
CA ALA A 231 6.97 -7.40 7.07
C ALA A 231 8.46 -7.07 6.88
N ILE A 232 8.86 -5.79 7.02
CA ILE A 232 10.26 -5.38 7.04
C ILE A 232 10.99 -6.09 8.20
N GLY A 233 10.43 -6.04 9.42
CA GLY A 233 11.00 -6.72 10.57
C GLY A 233 11.15 -8.23 10.37
N TYR A 234 10.11 -8.87 9.82
CA TYR A 234 10.12 -10.29 9.49
C TYR A 234 11.20 -10.64 8.44
N LEU A 235 11.24 -9.90 7.33
CA LEU A 235 12.21 -10.12 6.26
C LEU A 235 13.65 -9.87 6.72
N ALA A 236 13.89 -8.87 7.56
CA ALA A 236 15.22 -8.56 8.10
C ALA A 236 15.70 -9.62 9.10
N THR A 237 14.76 -10.18 9.88
CA THR A 237 15.07 -11.24 10.83
C THR A 237 15.28 -12.59 10.16
N MET A 238 14.45 -12.94 9.17
CA MET A 238 14.60 -14.18 8.41
C MET A 238 15.82 -14.16 7.48
N GLY A 239 16.15 -13.00 6.91
CA GLY A 239 17.31 -12.83 6.04
C GLY A 239 18.64 -12.78 6.80
N GLY A 240 18.68 -12.26 8.03
CA GLY A 240 19.93 -12.08 8.76
C GLY A 240 20.51 -10.67 8.68
N ASP A 241 19.81 -9.73 8.03
CA ASP A 241 20.25 -8.34 7.86
C ASP A 241 20.42 -7.62 9.19
N LEU A 242 19.66 -8.04 10.21
CA LEU A 242 19.75 -7.46 11.54
C LEU A 242 21.08 -7.73 12.23
N ARG A 243 21.91 -8.68 11.76
CA ARG A 243 23.22 -8.99 12.35
C ARG A 243 24.18 -7.78 12.38
N TRP A 244 23.98 -6.82 11.48
CA TRP A 244 24.76 -5.57 11.42
C TRP A 244 24.40 -4.57 12.53
N ILE A 245 23.29 -4.80 13.24
CA ILE A 245 22.86 -3.96 14.36
C ILE A 245 23.49 -4.51 15.65
N PRO A 246 24.28 -3.72 16.38
CA PRO A 246 24.86 -4.16 17.65
C PRO A 246 23.80 -4.62 18.66
N GLY A 247 24.04 -5.75 19.34
CA GLY A 247 23.12 -6.34 20.33
C GLY A 247 21.92 -7.09 19.74
N SER A 248 21.84 -7.19 18.41
CA SER A 248 20.79 -7.97 17.73
C SER A 248 20.93 -9.47 18.00
N ASP A 249 22.14 -9.98 18.13
CA ASP A 249 22.45 -11.35 18.48
C ASP A 249 21.74 -11.81 19.76
N ALA A 250 21.71 -11.01 20.83
CA ALA A 250 20.98 -11.39 22.06
C ALA A 250 19.47 -11.60 21.82
N LEU A 251 18.87 -10.78 20.95
CA LEU A 251 17.45 -10.81 20.63
C LEU A 251 17.10 -11.88 19.58
N PHE A 252 17.97 -12.10 18.59
CA PHE A 252 17.68 -12.88 17.39
C PHE A 252 18.46 -14.20 17.30
N ALA A 253 19.63 -14.31 17.92
CA ALA A 253 20.39 -15.56 18.03
C ALA A 253 19.80 -16.52 19.07
N SER A 254 18.92 -16.05 19.96
CA SER A 254 18.30 -16.83 21.04
C SER A 254 17.14 -17.73 20.60
N GLY A 255 16.77 -17.73 19.31
CA GLY A 255 15.79 -18.68 18.74
C GLY A 255 14.71 -18.04 17.88
N PRO A 256 13.70 -18.81 17.44
CA PRO A 256 12.71 -18.36 16.45
C PRO A 256 11.60 -17.48 17.06
N ARG A 257 11.79 -16.91 18.25
CA ARG A 257 10.77 -16.11 18.98
C ARG A 257 10.42 -14.84 18.23
N VAL A 258 11.43 -14.08 17.83
CA VAL A 258 11.21 -12.75 17.26
C VAL A 258 10.53 -12.83 15.90
N ASN A 259 10.90 -13.84 15.09
CA ASN A 259 10.21 -14.17 13.84
C ASN A 259 8.71 -14.45 14.05
N ARG A 260 8.33 -15.14 15.12
CA ARG A 260 6.92 -15.40 15.44
C ARG A 260 6.18 -14.15 15.88
N ILE A 261 6.85 -13.25 16.61
CA ILE A 261 6.26 -11.97 17.04
C ILE A 261 5.97 -11.11 15.81
N PHE A 262 6.96 -10.88 14.94
CA PHE A 262 6.75 -10.11 13.69
C PHE A 262 5.73 -10.78 12.77
N GLY A 263 5.78 -12.11 12.62
CA GLY A 263 4.79 -12.86 11.84
C GLY A 263 3.37 -12.71 12.41
N GLY A 264 3.19 -12.85 13.72
CA GLY A 264 1.90 -12.70 14.39
C GLY A 264 1.34 -11.28 14.29
N LEU A 265 2.16 -10.26 14.57
CA LEU A 265 1.80 -8.85 14.39
C LEU A 265 1.48 -8.54 12.92
N GLY A 266 2.22 -9.12 11.98
CA GLY A 266 1.97 -9.03 10.56
C GLY A 266 0.59 -9.57 10.17
N ILE A 267 0.20 -10.74 10.69
CA ILE A 267 -1.14 -11.32 10.47
C ILE A 267 -2.23 -10.40 11.03
N ILE A 268 -2.05 -9.88 12.25
CA ILE A 268 -3.01 -8.97 12.88
C ILE A 268 -3.20 -7.71 12.02
N CYS A 269 -2.11 -7.04 11.65
CA CYS A 269 -2.16 -5.82 10.85
C CYS A 269 -2.76 -6.08 9.47
N SER A 270 -2.41 -7.21 8.84
CA SER A 270 -2.95 -7.63 7.54
C SER A 270 -4.45 -7.88 7.60
N ASN A 271 -4.93 -8.61 8.62
CA ASN A 271 -6.35 -8.88 8.82
C ASN A 271 -7.14 -7.58 9.04
N LEU A 272 -6.65 -6.69 9.93
CA LEU A 272 -7.27 -5.40 10.19
C LEU A 272 -7.27 -4.51 8.94
N PHE A 273 -6.17 -4.49 8.19
CA PHE A 273 -6.04 -3.76 6.94
C PHE A 273 -7.06 -4.25 5.91
N ILE A 274 -7.11 -5.54 5.60
CA ILE A 274 -8.00 -6.07 4.56
C ILE A 274 -9.47 -5.97 4.98
N ALA A 275 -9.78 -6.23 6.25
CA ALA A 275 -11.13 -6.06 6.78
C ALA A 275 -11.63 -4.62 6.63
N SER A 276 -10.77 -3.64 6.92
CA SER A 276 -11.05 -2.21 6.73
C SER A 276 -11.09 -1.80 5.25
N TYR A 277 -10.13 -2.27 4.45
CA TYR A 277 -10.01 -1.95 3.02
C TYR A 277 -11.21 -2.45 2.22
N LEU A 278 -11.69 -3.66 2.50
CA LEU A 278 -12.88 -4.24 1.86
C LEU A 278 -14.20 -3.85 2.56
N ALA A 279 -14.13 -3.12 3.67
CA ALA A 279 -15.26 -2.80 4.53
C ALA A 279 -16.11 -4.05 4.87
N LEU A 280 -15.44 -5.12 5.32
CA LEU A 280 -16.07 -6.43 5.55
C LEU A 280 -17.22 -6.35 6.55
N TYR A 281 -17.15 -5.46 7.55
CA TYR A 281 -18.24 -5.23 8.49
C TYR A 281 -19.57 -4.86 7.80
N ARG A 282 -19.51 -4.19 6.64
CA ARG A 282 -20.69 -3.79 5.85
C ARG A 282 -21.00 -4.79 4.75
N ASN A 283 -19.97 -5.26 4.03
CA ASN A 283 -20.15 -6.03 2.79
C ASN A 283 -20.25 -7.56 3.02
N ALA A 284 -19.66 -8.07 4.11
CA ALA A 284 -19.63 -9.49 4.45
C ALA A 284 -19.45 -9.72 5.97
N PRO A 285 -20.45 -9.38 6.80
CA PRO A 285 -20.31 -9.36 8.27
C PRO A 285 -19.99 -10.73 8.88
N VAL A 286 -20.47 -11.82 8.27
CA VAL A 286 -20.14 -13.19 8.70
C VAL A 286 -18.65 -13.48 8.52
N LEU A 287 -18.09 -13.17 7.35
CA LEU A 287 -16.66 -13.33 7.09
C LEU A 287 -15.82 -12.40 7.96
N ASN A 288 -16.32 -11.18 8.25
CA ASN A 288 -15.66 -10.27 9.19
C ASN A 288 -15.49 -10.90 10.58
N ARG A 289 -16.51 -11.61 11.10
CA ARG A 289 -16.39 -12.33 12.39
C ARG A 289 -15.30 -13.40 12.34
N PHE A 290 -15.23 -14.18 11.26
CA PHE A 290 -14.18 -15.18 11.08
C PHE A 290 -12.78 -14.55 11.02
N VAL A 291 -12.61 -13.42 10.31
CA VAL A 291 -11.34 -12.68 10.33
C VAL A 291 -10.94 -12.29 11.75
N HIS A 292 -11.87 -11.81 12.57
CA HIS A 292 -11.57 -11.46 13.98
C HIS A 292 -11.15 -12.67 14.82
N VAL A 293 -11.70 -13.87 14.58
CA VAL A 293 -11.23 -15.10 15.24
C VAL A 293 -9.77 -15.37 14.90
N GLY A 294 -9.41 -15.32 13.60
CA GLY A 294 -8.03 -15.48 13.16
C GLY A 294 -7.09 -14.45 13.78
N THR A 295 -7.51 -13.20 13.82
CA THR A 295 -6.77 -12.10 14.47
C THR A 295 -6.56 -12.34 15.97
N ALA A 296 -7.58 -12.82 16.69
CA ALA A 296 -7.46 -13.11 18.12
C ALA A 296 -6.49 -14.27 18.39
N VAL A 297 -6.53 -15.33 17.59
CA VAL A 297 -5.56 -16.45 17.70
C VAL A 297 -4.14 -15.99 17.39
N ALA A 298 -3.96 -15.15 16.37
CA ALA A 298 -2.66 -14.56 16.05
C ALA A 298 -2.15 -13.67 17.19
N ALA A 299 -3.01 -12.84 17.79
CA ALA A 299 -2.68 -12.00 18.94
C ALA A 299 -2.28 -12.82 20.17
N ALA A 300 -3.06 -13.85 20.51
CA ALA A 300 -2.73 -14.76 21.61
C ALA A 300 -1.39 -15.48 21.37
N THR A 301 -1.13 -15.90 20.14
CA THR A 301 0.14 -16.56 19.78
C THR A 301 1.33 -15.61 19.87
N ALA A 302 1.18 -14.37 19.39
CA ALA A 302 2.21 -13.34 19.47
C ALA A 302 2.52 -12.98 20.92
N ALA A 303 1.49 -12.76 21.74
CA ALA A 303 1.63 -12.48 23.17
C ALA A 303 2.26 -13.64 23.93
N GLY A 304 1.80 -14.88 23.71
CA GLY A 304 2.40 -16.06 24.33
C GLY A 304 3.88 -16.26 23.94
N SER A 305 4.25 -15.91 22.71
CA SER A 305 5.63 -16.01 22.22
C SER A 305 6.60 -15.04 22.91
N LEU A 306 6.10 -14.02 23.64
CA LEU A 306 6.93 -13.16 24.49
C LEU A 306 7.44 -13.89 25.73
N PHE A 307 6.71 -14.90 26.21
CA PHE A 307 6.99 -15.56 27.48
C PHE A 307 7.52 -16.99 27.31
N THR A 308 7.20 -17.68 26.21
CA THR A 308 7.56 -19.11 26.05
C THR A 308 7.82 -19.54 24.59
N GLU A 309 8.57 -20.64 24.45
CA GLU A 309 8.84 -21.33 23.18
C GLU A 309 8.09 -22.64 23.00
N ALA A 310 7.04 -22.82 23.79
CA ALA A 310 6.21 -24.02 23.73
C ALA A 310 5.83 -24.36 22.28
N THR A 311 6.02 -25.63 21.90
CA THR A 311 5.76 -26.13 20.54
C THR A 311 4.33 -25.85 20.08
N VAL A 312 3.37 -25.77 21.00
CA VAL A 312 1.96 -25.42 20.70
C VAL A 312 1.84 -24.05 20.02
N LEU A 313 2.63 -23.05 20.42
CA LEU A 313 2.60 -21.71 19.83
C LEU A 313 3.01 -21.69 18.35
N ARG A 314 3.88 -22.62 17.95
CA ARG A 314 4.24 -22.79 16.53
C ARG A 314 3.04 -23.28 15.73
N TRP A 315 2.31 -24.27 16.25
CA TRP A 315 1.13 -24.81 15.59
C TRP A 315 -0.01 -23.79 15.52
N THR A 316 -0.27 -23.07 16.61
CA THR A 316 -1.31 -22.03 16.63
C THR A 316 -0.97 -20.87 15.71
N GLY A 317 0.30 -20.47 15.62
CA GLY A 317 0.76 -19.42 14.70
C GLY A 317 0.58 -19.81 13.23
N ASN A 318 1.02 -21.01 12.86
CA ASN A 318 0.84 -21.53 11.50
C ASN A 318 -0.65 -21.70 11.16
N PHE A 319 -1.45 -22.19 12.11
CA PHE A 319 -2.89 -22.30 11.94
C PHE A 319 -3.53 -20.92 11.73
N ALA A 320 -3.20 -19.92 12.55
CA ALA A 320 -3.73 -18.56 12.43
C ALA A 320 -3.38 -17.94 11.07
N LEU A 321 -2.16 -18.17 10.57
CA LEU A 321 -1.74 -17.72 9.24
C LEU A 321 -2.58 -18.35 8.13
N LEU A 322 -2.66 -19.69 8.09
CA LEU A 322 -3.39 -20.43 7.06
C LEU A 322 -4.90 -20.13 7.10
N TYR A 323 -5.48 -20.14 8.30
CA TYR A 323 -6.87 -19.80 8.52
C TYR A 323 -7.18 -18.38 8.03
N SER A 324 -6.38 -17.39 8.42
CA SER A 324 -6.58 -16.00 7.98
C SER A 324 -6.45 -15.85 6.48
N ALA A 325 -5.44 -16.48 5.86
CA ALA A 325 -5.24 -16.46 4.42
C ALA A 325 -6.46 -17.02 3.68
N VAL A 326 -6.98 -18.18 4.08
CA VAL A 326 -8.17 -18.81 3.48
C VAL A 326 -9.41 -17.91 3.62
N VAL A 327 -9.68 -17.39 4.82
CA VAL A 327 -10.86 -16.55 5.07
C VAL A 327 -10.78 -15.25 4.27
N LEU A 328 -9.61 -14.60 4.20
CA LEU A 328 -9.42 -13.36 3.45
C LEU A 328 -9.50 -13.58 1.93
N LEU A 329 -8.93 -14.66 1.42
CA LEU A 329 -9.06 -15.03 0.01
C LEU A 329 -10.51 -15.35 -0.35
N LEU A 330 -11.24 -16.08 0.51
CA LEU A 330 -12.66 -16.33 0.31
C LEU A 330 -13.46 -15.03 0.31
N ALA A 331 -13.20 -14.12 1.25
CA ALA A 331 -13.85 -12.82 1.30
C ALA A 331 -13.56 -11.98 0.05
N ALA A 332 -12.30 -11.93 -0.39
CA ALA A 332 -11.92 -11.22 -1.59
C ALA A 332 -12.55 -11.85 -2.85
N THR A 333 -12.62 -13.17 -2.96
CA THR A 333 -13.31 -13.87 -4.06
C THR A 333 -14.80 -13.57 -4.09
N VAL A 334 -15.50 -13.74 -2.95
CA VAL A 334 -16.94 -13.48 -2.86
C VAL A 334 -17.26 -12.02 -3.23
N LEU A 335 -16.49 -11.07 -2.72
CA LEU A 335 -16.70 -9.65 -3.02
C LEU A 335 -16.31 -9.27 -4.46
N SER A 336 -15.29 -9.93 -5.01
CA SER A 336 -14.91 -9.79 -6.43
C SER A 336 -16.04 -10.22 -7.35
N VAL A 337 -16.66 -11.38 -7.07
CA VAL A 337 -17.83 -11.88 -7.82
C VAL A 337 -19.04 -10.93 -7.69
N ARG A 338 -19.17 -10.25 -6.55
CA ARG A 338 -20.18 -9.19 -6.34
C ARG A 338 -19.83 -7.84 -6.99
N GLY A 339 -18.75 -7.74 -7.76
CA GLY A 339 -18.37 -6.53 -8.49
C GLY A 339 -17.59 -5.50 -7.68
N VAL A 340 -17.16 -5.81 -6.45
CA VAL A 340 -16.37 -4.88 -5.62
C VAL A 340 -14.96 -4.75 -6.19
N ARG A 341 -14.64 -3.58 -6.76
CA ARG A 341 -13.34 -3.33 -7.40
C ARG A 341 -12.15 -3.52 -6.46
N ALA A 342 -12.26 -3.05 -5.22
CA ALA A 342 -11.24 -3.21 -4.19
C ALA A 342 -10.87 -4.68 -3.94
N ALA A 343 -11.84 -5.60 -4.02
CA ALA A 343 -11.61 -7.02 -3.81
C ALA A 343 -10.77 -7.65 -4.93
N ARG A 344 -10.95 -7.20 -6.19
CA ARG A 344 -10.10 -7.61 -7.32
C ARG A 344 -8.64 -7.18 -7.13
N VAL A 345 -8.40 -6.01 -6.54
CA VAL A 345 -7.05 -5.54 -6.22
C VAL A 345 -6.39 -6.41 -5.15
N VAL A 346 -7.15 -6.85 -4.13
CA VAL A 346 -6.64 -7.80 -3.13
C VAL A 346 -6.28 -9.14 -3.77
N LEU A 347 -7.15 -9.69 -4.62
CA LEU A 347 -6.85 -10.96 -5.31
C LEU A 347 -5.63 -10.84 -6.23
N ALA A 348 -5.56 -9.77 -7.03
CA ALA A 348 -4.43 -9.54 -7.93
C ALA A 348 -3.11 -9.36 -7.17
N SER A 349 -3.14 -8.67 -6.02
CA SER A 349 -1.95 -8.47 -5.20
C SER A 349 -1.50 -9.74 -4.49
N TRP A 350 -2.44 -10.54 -3.97
CA TRP A 350 -2.11 -11.72 -3.16
C TRP A 350 -1.89 -13.00 -3.95
N SER A 351 -2.43 -13.14 -5.17
CA SER A 351 -2.29 -14.39 -5.94
C SER A 351 -0.83 -14.79 -6.20
N PRO A 352 0.06 -13.88 -6.67
CA PRO A 352 1.48 -14.22 -6.83
C PRO A 352 2.13 -14.60 -5.49
N LEU A 353 1.82 -13.83 -4.43
CA LEU A 353 2.33 -14.09 -3.09
C LEU A 353 1.93 -15.49 -2.59
N MET A 354 0.68 -15.90 -2.79
CA MET A 354 0.18 -17.23 -2.39
C MET A 354 0.85 -18.35 -3.18
N VAL A 355 1.15 -18.15 -4.47
CA VAL A 355 1.90 -19.13 -5.27
C VAL A 355 3.31 -19.32 -4.70
N PHE A 356 4.04 -18.23 -4.46
CA PHE A 356 5.38 -18.31 -3.87
C PHE A 356 5.36 -18.91 -2.46
N CYS A 357 4.40 -18.54 -1.61
CA CYS A 357 4.22 -19.15 -0.29
C CYS A 357 3.94 -20.65 -0.39
N GLY A 358 3.10 -21.08 -1.34
CA GLY A 358 2.79 -22.50 -1.56
C GLY A 358 4.01 -23.30 -2.03
N LEU A 359 4.79 -22.75 -2.96
CA LEU A 359 6.04 -23.34 -3.43
C LEU A 359 7.08 -23.45 -2.30
N ALA A 360 7.27 -22.39 -1.51
CA ALA A 360 8.15 -22.40 -0.35
C ALA A 360 7.68 -23.41 0.72
N ALA A 361 6.37 -23.50 0.97
CA ALA A 361 5.82 -24.48 1.90
C ALA A 361 6.05 -25.92 1.41
N ALA A 362 5.88 -26.19 0.11
CA ALA A 362 6.16 -27.49 -0.47
C ALA A 362 7.65 -27.87 -0.35
N GLU A 363 8.56 -26.90 -0.45
CA GLU A 363 9.99 -27.13 -0.27
C GLU A 363 10.32 -27.46 1.19
N MET A 364 9.75 -26.71 2.14
CA MET A 364 9.92 -26.98 3.58
C MET A 364 9.33 -28.33 3.99
N MET A 365 8.25 -28.77 3.35
CA MET A 365 7.69 -30.13 3.53
C MET A 365 8.55 -31.21 2.88
N GLY A 366 9.54 -30.82 2.07
CA GLY A 366 10.44 -31.73 1.40
C GLY A 366 9.84 -32.42 0.19
N LEU A 367 8.75 -31.88 -0.39
CA LEU A 367 8.08 -32.42 -1.57
C LEU A 367 8.89 -32.17 -2.86
N TRP A 368 9.78 -31.18 -2.83
CA TRP A 368 10.66 -30.82 -3.93
C TRP A 368 11.89 -30.07 -3.39
N VAL A 369 12.86 -29.80 -4.27
CA VAL A 369 13.98 -28.90 -4.02
C VAL A 369 13.78 -27.69 -4.92
N GLY A 370 13.51 -26.55 -4.31
CA GLY A 370 13.23 -25.31 -5.00
C GLY A 370 14.48 -24.74 -5.68
N PRO A 371 14.28 -23.81 -6.63
CA PRO A 371 15.38 -23.05 -7.17
C PRO A 371 15.94 -22.06 -6.12
N THR A 372 17.22 -21.71 -6.22
CA THR A 372 17.89 -20.79 -5.27
C THR A 372 17.27 -19.40 -5.22
N TRP A 373 16.55 -18.97 -6.26
CA TRP A 373 15.86 -17.67 -6.34
C TRP A 373 14.46 -17.67 -5.70
N LEU A 374 13.97 -18.80 -5.16
CA LEU A 374 12.61 -18.88 -4.62
C LEU A 374 12.36 -17.88 -3.48
N GLU A 375 13.34 -17.73 -2.58
CA GLU A 375 13.27 -16.79 -1.45
C GLU A 375 13.23 -15.33 -1.93
N GLU A 376 14.05 -15.01 -2.93
CA GLU A 376 14.09 -13.69 -3.56
C GLU A 376 12.76 -13.38 -4.25
N GLY A 377 12.19 -14.37 -4.95
CA GLY A 377 10.89 -14.27 -5.59
C GLY A 377 9.74 -14.06 -4.61
N LEU A 378 9.79 -14.67 -3.41
CA LEU A 378 8.82 -14.42 -2.35
C LEU A 378 8.86 -12.96 -1.87
N ALA A 379 10.06 -12.40 -1.69
CA ALA A 379 10.23 -10.99 -1.34
C ALA A 379 9.73 -10.06 -2.47
N ALA A 380 10.01 -10.41 -3.74
CA ALA A 380 9.49 -9.69 -4.91
C ALA A 380 7.95 -9.68 -4.94
N ALA A 381 7.32 -10.85 -4.71
CA ALA A 381 5.88 -10.99 -4.67
C ALA A 381 5.26 -10.15 -3.56
N PHE A 382 5.92 -10.04 -2.41
CA PHE A 382 5.50 -9.18 -1.30
C PHE A 382 5.56 -7.69 -1.66
N VAL A 383 6.62 -7.24 -2.34
CA VAL A 383 6.75 -5.86 -2.84
C VAL A 383 5.67 -5.55 -3.87
N LEU A 384 5.46 -6.44 -4.85
CA LEU A 384 4.41 -6.30 -5.85
C LEU A 384 3.03 -6.20 -5.21
N ALA A 385 2.74 -7.08 -4.25
CA ALA A 385 1.48 -7.06 -3.51
C ALA A 385 1.27 -5.72 -2.80
N SER A 386 2.32 -5.22 -2.13
CA SER A 386 2.31 -3.96 -1.39
C SER A 386 2.09 -2.75 -2.32
N LEU A 387 2.75 -2.72 -3.48
CA LEU A 387 2.56 -1.67 -4.49
C LEU A 387 1.13 -1.65 -5.04
N LEU A 388 0.59 -2.81 -5.40
CA LEU A 388 -0.78 -2.92 -5.91
C LEU A 388 -1.82 -2.50 -4.87
N LEU A 389 -1.61 -2.85 -3.60
CA LEU A 389 -2.47 -2.42 -2.49
C LEU A 389 -2.38 -0.90 -2.26
N ALA A 390 -1.18 -0.31 -2.34
CA ALA A 390 -1.01 1.14 -2.22
C ALA A 390 -1.72 1.90 -3.36
N LEU A 391 -1.62 1.40 -4.60
CA LEU A 391 -2.38 1.93 -5.74
C LEU A 391 -3.89 1.78 -5.53
N GLY A 392 -4.33 0.62 -5.03
CA GLY A 392 -5.72 0.36 -4.69
C GLY A 392 -6.28 1.25 -3.59
N LEU A 393 -5.46 1.64 -2.61
CA LEU A 393 -5.81 2.62 -1.58
C LEU A 393 -6.02 4.00 -2.19
N SER A 394 -5.15 4.38 -3.11
CA SER A 394 -5.16 5.68 -3.78
C SER A 394 -6.38 5.83 -4.69
N ASP A 395 -6.72 4.80 -5.47
CA ASP A 395 -7.95 4.76 -6.28
C ASP A 395 -9.21 4.86 -5.41
N LYS A 396 -9.26 4.12 -4.29
CA LYS A 396 -10.39 4.18 -3.34
C LYS A 396 -10.57 5.59 -2.77
N LEU A 397 -9.49 6.28 -2.41
CA LEU A 397 -9.55 7.66 -1.92
C LEU A 397 -10.09 8.63 -2.99
N LEU A 398 -9.64 8.48 -4.23
CA LEU A 398 -10.13 9.30 -5.34
C LEU A 398 -11.62 9.07 -5.63
N GLN A 399 -12.08 7.82 -5.55
CA GLN A 399 -13.50 7.48 -5.69
C GLN A 399 -14.34 8.13 -4.60
N LEU A 400 -13.94 8.00 -3.33
CA LEU A 400 -14.65 8.63 -2.21
C LEU A 400 -14.74 10.16 -2.35
N ARG A 401 -13.67 10.81 -2.83
CA ARG A 401 -13.68 12.24 -3.11
C ARG A 401 -14.68 12.60 -4.21
N ARG A 402 -14.67 11.85 -5.33
CA ARG A 402 -15.63 12.07 -6.42
C ARG A 402 -17.07 11.88 -5.98
N ASP A 403 -17.36 10.81 -5.24
CA ASP A 403 -18.72 10.54 -4.74
C ASP A 403 -19.19 11.65 -3.81
N ARG A 404 -18.31 12.14 -2.93
CA ARG A 404 -18.60 13.30 -2.06
C ARG A 404 -18.86 14.56 -2.87
N ASP A 405 -18.05 14.85 -3.88
CA ASP A 405 -18.19 16.05 -4.70
C ASP A 405 -19.47 15.97 -5.57
N LEU A 406 -19.84 14.80 -6.07
CA LEU A 406 -21.11 14.56 -6.75
C LEU A 406 -22.30 14.73 -5.81
N ALA A 407 -22.25 14.13 -4.62
CA ALA A 407 -23.29 14.30 -3.61
C ALA A 407 -23.45 15.78 -3.20
N SER A 408 -22.34 16.51 -3.09
CA SER A 408 -22.35 17.95 -2.83
C SER A 408 -23.04 18.74 -3.96
N ARG A 409 -22.80 18.38 -5.23
CA ARG A 409 -23.47 18.99 -6.39
C ARG A 409 -24.97 18.67 -6.47
N GLN A 410 -25.37 17.48 -6.02
CA GLN A 410 -26.77 17.05 -6.01
C GLN A 410 -27.58 17.60 -4.84
N ALA A 411 -26.93 18.09 -3.79
CA ALA A 411 -27.64 18.80 -2.72
C ALA A 411 -28.26 20.07 -3.31
N THR A 412 -29.57 20.29 -3.13
CA THR A 412 -30.27 21.50 -3.60
C THR A 412 -30.24 22.65 -2.58
N MET A 413 -29.70 22.40 -1.39
CA MET A 413 -29.71 23.31 -0.25
C MET A 413 -28.29 23.78 0.09
N ASP A 414 -28.13 25.07 0.34
CA ASP A 414 -26.88 25.66 0.81
C ASP A 414 -26.56 25.19 2.24
N PRO A 415 -25.35 24.67 2.51
CA PRO A 415 -25.01 24.08 3.80
C PRO A 415 -24.97 25.11 4.95
N VAL A 416 -24.71 26.38 4.67
CA VAL A 416 -24.57 27.45 5.66
C VAL A 416 -25.93 28.04 6.03
N THR A 417 -26.70 28.42 5.02
CA THR A 417 -27.95 29.20 5.15
C THR A 417 -29.21 28.35 5.13
N LYS A 418 -29.14 27.10 4.67
CA LYS A 418 -30.28 26.16 4.56
C LYS A 418 -31.43 26.70 3.69
N ILE A 419 -31.12 27.57 2.72
CA ILE A 419 -31.99 27.90 1.59
C ILE A 419 -31.53 27.17 0.34
N LEU A 420 -32.19 27.37 -0.80
CA LEU A 420 -31.74 26.79 -2.07
C LEU A 420 -30.31 27.25 -2.36
N ASN A 421 -29.46 26.36 -2.86
CA ASN A 421 -28.19 26.79 -3.45
C ASN A 421 -28.42 27.28 -4.89
N ARG A 422 -27.35 27.77 -5.53
CA ARG A 422 -27.39 28.26 -6.91
C ARG A 422 -28.11 27.30 -7.87
N HIS A 423 -27.76 26.02 -7.82
CA HIS A 423 -28.39 25.02 -8.68
C HIS A 423 -29.89 24.87 -8.38
N GLY A 424 -30.26 24.77 -7.10
CA GLY A 424 -31.65 24.61 -6.69
C GLY A 424 -32.53 25.82 -7.03
N ILE A 425 -32.00 27.04 -6.95
CA ILE A 425 -32.78 28.25 -7.30
C ILE A 425 -32.87 28.47 -8.81
N GLU A 426 -31.83 28.17 -9.58
CA GLU A 426 -31.86 28.22 -11.05
C GLU A 426 -32.84 27.19 -11.63
N GLU A 427 -32.83 25.95 -11.14
CA GLU A 427 -33.78 24.92 -11.57
C GLU A 427 -35.22 25.35 -11.28
N ARG A 428 -35.44 26.01 -10.14
CA ARG A 428 -36.75 26.47 -9.76
C ARG A 428 -37.20 27.67 -10.58
N LEU A 429 -36.32 28.65 -10.80
CA LEU A 429 -36.57 29.79 -11.69
C LEU A 429 -36.95 29.33 -13.09
N PHE A 430 -36.25 28.35 -13.65
CA PHE A 430 -36.55 27.79 -14.96
C PHE A 430 -38.01 27.30 -15.05
N LYS A 431 -38.50 26.59 -14.03
CA LYS A 431 -39.89 26.12 -13.98
C LYS A 431 -40.88 27.28 -13.90
N GLU A 432 -40.60 28.28 -13.06
CA GLU A 432 -41.48 29.45 -12.90
C GLU A 432 -41.54 30.33 -14.16
N VAL A 433 -40.43 30.45 -14.91
CA VAL A 433 -40.41 31.16 -16.20
C VAL A 433 -41.32 30.47 -17.22
N GLU A 434 -41.24 29.15 -17.33
CA GLU A 434 -42.07 28.38 -18.26
C GLU A 434 -43.56 28.44 -17.86
N GLU A 435 -43.85 28.35 -16.57
CA GLU A 435 -45.21 28.49 -16.06
C GLU A 435 -45.79 29.90 -16.27
N ALA A 436 -45.01 30.94 -15.99
CA ALA A 436 -45.42 32.33 -16.17
C ALA A 436 -45.74 32.62 -17.65
N ARG A 437 -44.90 32.14 -18.56
CA ARG A 437 -45.13 32.24 -20.01
C ARG A 437 -46.40 31.52 -20.45
N ALA A 438 -46.63 30.31 -19.93
CA ALA A 438 -47.81 29.53 -20.30
C ALA A 438 -49.13 30.14 -19.80
N ARG A 439 -49.11 30.80 -18.63
CA ARG A 439 -50.30 31.41 -18.01
C ARG A 439 -50.49 32.89 -18.36
N GLY A 440 -49.47 33.55 -18.90
CA GLY A 440 -49.45 35.01 -19.05
C GLY A 440 -49.33 35.76 -17.72
N ASP A 441 -48.78 35.10 -16.69
CA ASP A 441 -48.57 35.69 -15.37
C ASP A 441 -47.28 36.53 -15.35
N THR A 442 -47.24 37.55 -14.49
CA THR A 442 -46.01 38.32 -14.24
C THR A 442 -45.00 37.51 -13.43
N LEU A 443 -43.71 37.69 -13.69
CA LEU A 443 -42.62 37.08 -12.93
C LEU A 443 -41.48 38.10 -12.82
N SER A 444 -40.95 38.28 -11.62
CA SER A 444 -39.76 39.11 -11.41
C SER A 444 -38.67 38.33 -10.67
N ILE A 445 -37.43 38.73 -10.87
CA ILE A 445 -36.29 38.29 -10.06
C ILE A 445 -35.63 39.48 -9.36
N ALA A 446 -35.03 39.22 -8.20
CA ALA A 446 -34.19 40.19 -7.51
C ALA A 446 -32.83 39.58 -7.16
N PHE A 447 -31.77 40.20 -7.65
CA PHE A 447 -30.40 39.93 -7.23
C PHE A 447 -30.04 40.79 -6.04
N VAL A 448 -29.63 40.14 -4.96
CA VAL A 448 -29.32 40.77 -3.68
C VAL A 448 -27.86 40.52 -3.35
N ASP A 449 -27.13 41.57 -3.01
CA ASP A 449 -25.72 41.51 -2.59
C ASP A 449 -25.55 42.14 -1.21
N LEU A 450 -24.80 41.48 -0.34
CA LEU A 450 -24.45 42.00 0.98
C LEU A 450 -23.26 42.96 0.89
N ASP A 451 -23.53 44.25 1.12
CA ASP A 451 -22.54 45.29 0.93
C ASP A 451 -21.31 45.09 1.83
N ARG A 452 -20.12 45.09 1.22
CA ARG A 452 -18.82 45.02 1.92
C ARG A 452 -18.66 43.76 2.80
N PHE A 453 -19.26 42.64 2.41
CA PHE A 453 -19.15 41.38 3.17
C PHE A 453 -17.70 40.91 3.37
N LYS A 454 -16.81 41.17 2.41
CA LYS A 454 -15.38 40.88 2.55
C LYS A 454 -14.75 41.59 3.77
N GLU A 455 -15.09 42.85 4.02
CA GLU A 455 -14.61 43.60 5.19
C GLU A 455 -15.09 42.98 6.50
N ILE A 456 -16.31 42.41 6.52
CA ILE A 456 -16.84 41.68 7.67
C ILE A 456 -16.00 40.43 7.93
N ASN A 457 -15.70 39.63 6.90
CA ASN A 457 -14.85 38.45 7.02
C ASN A 457 -13.43 38.80 7.46
N ASP A 458 -12.83 39.83 6.86
CA ASP A 458 -11.46 40.23 7.15
C ASP A 458 -11.33 40.75 8.60
N ARG A 459 -12.36 41.40 9.14
CA ARG A 459 -12.35 41.94 10.50
C ARG A 459 -12.76 40.94 11.59
N HIS A 460 -13.69 40.04 11.30
CA HIS A 460 -14.31 39.18 12.31
C HIS A 460 -14.12 37.67 12.08
N GLY A 461 -13.48 37.28 10.97
CA GLY A 461 -13.26 35.90 10.59
C GLY A 461 -14.47 35.23 9.90
N HIS A 462 -14.19 34.17 9.16
CA HIS A 462 -15.20 33.47 8.34
C HIS A 462 -16.36 32.89 9.15
N ALA A 463 -16.14 32.46 10.40
CA ALA A 463 -17.21 31.90 11.23
C ALA A 463 -18.30 32.94 11.57
N VAL A 464 -17.90 34.19 11.83
CA VAL A 464 -18.83 35.31 12.05
C VAL A 464 -19.51 35.71 10.74
N GLY A 465 -18.78 35.69 9.62
CA GLY A 465 -19.36 35.90 8.29
C GLY A 465 -20.48 34.89 7.96
N ASP A 466 -20.29 33.61 8.27
CA ASP A 466 -21.31 32.58 8.08
C ASP A 466 -22.56 32.83 8.96
N GLN A 467 -22.37 33.33 10.19
CA GLN A 467 -23.51 33.74 11.02
C GLN A 467 -24.23 34.95 10.43
N CYS A 468 -23.51 35.92 9.84
CA CYS A 468 -24.09 37.09 9.18
C CYS A 468 -25.03 36.64 8.08
N LEU A 469 -24.56 35.73 7.22
CA LEU A 469 -25.34 35.18 6.12
C LEU A 469 -26.61 34.46 6.60
N ARG A 470 -26.55 33.70 7.71
CA ARG A 470 -27.73 33.05 8.30
C ARG A 470 -28.77 34.06 8.78
N ILE A 471 -28.35 35.12 9.47
CA ILE A 471 -29.26 36.15 9.97
C ILE A 471 -29.88 36.94 8.80
N VAL A 472 -29.06 37.33 7.82
CA VAL A 472 -29.53 38.01 6.61
C VAL A 472 -30.56 37.14 5.90
N CYS A 473 -30.22 35.87 5.64
CA CYS A 473 -31.14 34.91 5.02
C CYS A 473 -32.47 34.78 5.77
N TRP A 474 -32.43 34.66 7.10
CA TRP A 474 -33.65 34.61 7.93
C TRP A 474 -34.49 35.88 7.78
N ARG A 475 -33.87 37.06 7.76
CA ARG A 475 -34.57 38.33 7.57
C ARG A 475 -35.20 38.46 6.19
N LEU A 476 -34.45 38.11 5.14
CA LEU A 476 -34.94 38.09 3.77
C LEU A 476 -36.17 37.18 3.67
N ARG A 477 -36.07 35.95 4.18
CA ARG A 477 -37.15 34.97 4.15
C ARG A 477 -38.43 35.45 4.84
N ASN A 478 -38.32 36.23 5.91
CA ASN A 478 -39.47 36.82 6.60
C ASN A 478 -40.16 37.96 5.83
N GLN A 479 -39.56 38.48 4.76
CA GLN A 479 -40.18 39.49 3.88
C GLN A 479 -40.87 38.87 2.66
N LEU A 480 -40.70 37.57 2.45
CA LEU A 480 -41.20 36.82 1.31
C LEU A 480 -42.51 36.12 1.64
N ARG A 481 -43.44 36.10 0.68
CA ARG A 481 -44.72 35.39 0.84
C ARG A 481 -44.58 33.91 0.49
N ARG A 482 -45.64 33.15 0.76
CA ARG A 482 -45.74 31.77 0.29
C ARG A 482 -45.79 31.75 -1.24
N GLY A 483 -44.80 31.11 -1.87
CA GLY A 483 -44.63 31.04 -3.32
C GLY A 483 -43.36 31.72 -3.81
N ASP A 484 -42.89 32.75 -3.10
CA ASP A 484 -41.60 33.37 -3.38
C ASP A 484 -40.46 32.43 -2.98
N MET A 485 -39.35 32.50 -3.70
CA MET A 485 -38.21 31.61 -3.51
C MET A 485 -36.94 32.38 -3.28
N LEU A 486 -36.11 31.89 -2.37
CA LEU A 486 -34.84 32.48 -1.98
C LEU A 486 -33.75 31.42 -2.14
N GLY A 487 -32.71 31.77 -2.87
CA GLY A 487 -31.52 30.95 -3.03
C GLY A 487 -30.23 31.74 -2.87
N ARG A 488 -29.18 31.09 -2.39
CA ARG A 488 -27.83 31.65 -2.36
C ARG A 488 -27.15 31.38 -3.70
N TYR A 489 -26.89 32.45 -4.45
CA TYR A 489 -26.34 32.37 -5.81
C TYR A 489 -24.81 32.38 -5.80
N GLY A 490 -24.21 33.16 -4.90
CA GLY A 490 -22.77 33.33 -4.75
C GLY A 490 -22.32 33.27 -3.28
N GLY A 491 -21.12 33.79 -2.99
CA GLY A 491 -20.60 33.86 -1.62
C GLY A 491 -21.49 34.70 -0.70
N ASP A 492 -21.83 35.90 -1.15
CA ASP A 492 -22.62 36.93 -0.47
C ASP A 492 -23.83 37.39 -1.29
N GLU A 493 -24.08 36.71 -2.41
CA GLU A 493 -25.14 37.00 -3.35
C GLU A 493 -26.32 36.05 -3.17
N PHE A 494 -27.53 36.60 -3.19
CA PHE A 494 -28.78 35.87 -3.14
C PHE A 494 -29.62 36.19 -4.37
N LEU A 495 -30.33 35.19 -4.86
CA LEU A 495 -31.34 35.32 -5.89
C LEU A 495 -32.71 35.10 -5.27
N VAL A 496 -33.62 36.03 -5.52
CA VAL A 496 -35.03 35.93 -5.14
C VAL A 496 -35.85 35.79 -6.41
N VAL A 497 -36.74 34.81 -6.44
CA VAL A 497 -37.70 34.60 -7.52
C VAL A 497 -39.09 34.94 -6.99
N LEU A 498 -39.79 35.82 -7.70
CA LEU A 498 -41.05 36.44 -7.28
C LEU A 498 -42.14 36.18 -8.34
N PRO A 499 -42.77 34.99 -8.35
CA PRO A 499 -43.89 34.71 -9.24
C PRO A 499 -45.10 35.59 -8.92
N GLY A 500 -45.80 36.08 -9.94
CA GLY A 500 -46.95 36.97 -9.82
C GLY A 500 -46.58 38.38 -9.34
N HIS A 501 -45.38 38.86 -9.65
CA HIS A 501 -44.90 40.20 -9.34
C HIS A 501 -44.46 40.94 -10.60
N ASP A 502 -45.06 42.10 -10.84
CA ASP A 502 -44.56 43.13 -11.76
C ASP A 502 -43.36 43.90 -11.15
N ALA A 503 -42.67 44.70 -11.96
CA ALA A 503 -41.49 45.45 -11.51
C ALA A 503 -41.75 46.36 -10.29
N PRO A 504 -42.85 47.14 -10.20
CA PRO A 504 -43.13 47.96 -9.02
C PRO A 504 -43.36 47.14 -7.74
N SER A 505 -44.13 46.04 -7.80
CA SER A 505 -44.37 45.21 -6.63
C SER A 505 -43.13 44.43 -6.21
N ALA A 506 -42.31 43.96 -7.16
CA ALA A 506 -41.03 43.32 -6.88
C ALA A 506 -40.03 44.30 -6.24
N LEU A 507 -39.99 45.56 -6.71
CA LEU A 507 -39.17 46.61 -6.10
C LEU A 507 -39.63 46.91 -4.66
N ALA A 508 -40.93 46.90 -4.39
CA ALA A 508 -41.44 47.06 -3.03
C ALA A 508 -41.01 45.91 -2.10
N VAL A 509 -40.95 44.66 -2.60
CA VAL A 509 -40.41 43.51 -1.84
C VAL A 509 -38.91 43.71 -1.58
N ALA A 510 -38.15 44.12 -2.59
CA ALA A 510 -36.73 44.41 -2.47
C ALA A 510 -36.44 45.50 -1.41
N GLU A 511 -37.21 46.59 -1.40
CA GLU A 511 -37.05 47.64 -0.38
C GLU A 511 -37.36 47.14 1.03
N ARG A 512 -38.39 46.30 1.23
CA ARG A 512 -38.64 45.68 2.55
C ARG A 512 -37.47 44.80 2.99
N MET A 513 -36.92 44.00 2.07
CA MET A 513 -35.74 43.16 2.34
C MET A 513 -34.55 44.02 2.77
N ARG A 514 -34.25 45.09 2.03
CA ARG A 514 -33.17 46.03 2.35
C ARG A 514 -33.35 46.68 3.72
N VAL A 515 -34.52 47.25 3.97
CA VAL A 515 -34.87 47.91 5.25
C VAL A 515 -34.75 46.94 6.42
N SER A 516 -35.18 45.68 6.25
CA SER A 516 -35.12 44.66 7.30
C SER A 516 -33.68 44.36 7.76
N VAL A 517 -32.71 44.45 6.85
CA VAL A 517 -31.29 44.26 7.16
C VAL A 517 -30.67 45.55 7.70
N HIS A 518 -30.92 46.68 7.04
CA HIS A 518 -30.30 47.96 7.36
C HIS A 518 -30.71 48.53 8.73
N CYS A 519 -32.00 48.46 9.09
CA CYS A 519 -32.53 49.15 10.27
C CYS A 519 -32.22 48.44 11.60
N ARG A 520 -31.66 47.23 11.58
CA ARG A 520 -31.33 46.47 12.79
C ARG A 520 -29.94 45.84 12.63
N PRO A 521 -28.97 46.07 13.53
CA PRO A 521 -27.71 45.35 13.49
C PRO A 521 -27.92 43.83 13.50
N LEU A 522 -27.02 43.09 12.87
CA LEU A 522 -26.97 41.63 12.91
C LEU A 522 -26.41 41.22 14.27
N ALA A 523 -27.30 40.98 15.23
CA ALA A 523 -26.94 40.62 16.60
C ALA A 523 -26.54 39.13 16.68
N MET A 524 -25.34 38.89 17.19
CA MET A 524 -24.75 37.58 17.44
C MET A 524 -24.19 37.53 18.88
N PRO A 525 -23.92 36.34 19.43
CA PRO A 525 -23.36 36.22 20.78
C PRO A 525 -22.07 37.02 20.99
N GLU A 526 -21.24 37.16 19.96
CA GLU A 526 -19.90 37.74 20.05
C GLU A 526 -19.76 39.10 19.33
N ALA A 527 -20.78 39.55 18.58
CA ALA A 527 -20.71 40.78 17.79
C ALA A 527 -22.11 41.35 17.45
N SER A 528 -22.15 42.65 17.18
CA SER A 528 -23.32 43.33 16.60
C SER A 528 -22.85 44.12 15.39
N ILE A 529 -23.24 43.68 14.19
CA ILE A 529 -22.67 44.17 12.92
C ILE A 529 -23.73 44.91 12.13
N ALA A 530 -23.48 46.19 11.82
CA ALA A 530 -24.31 46.94 10.88
C ALA A 530 -24.03 46.44 9.45
N ALA A 531 -25.08 46.09 8.71
CA ALA A 531 -24.99 45.60 7.35
C ALA A 531 -26.06 46.26 6.47
N SER A 532 -25.82 46.32 5.17
CA SER A 532 -26.77 46.81 4.17
C SER A 532 -26.78 45.93 2.93
N LEU A 533 -27.82 46.07 2.12
CA LEU A 533 -27.99 45.30 0.88
C LEU A 533 -28.06 46.25 -0.32
N SER A 534 -27.41 45.87 -1.41
CA SER A 534 -27.68 46.40 -2.74
C SER A 534 -28.53 45.39 -3.50
N ILE A 535 -29.59 45.85 -4.19
CA ILE A 535 -30.55 44.95 -4.84
C ILE A 535 -30.87 45.42 -6.26
N GLY A 536 -30.77 44.53 -7.24
CA GLY A 536 -31.22 44.74 -8.61
C GLY A 536 -32.45 43.91 -8.92
N VAL A 537 -33.52 44.54 -9.42
CA VAL A 537 -34.80 43.87 -9.73
C VAL A 537 -35.05 43.91 -11.23
N ALA A 538 -35.51 42.81 -11.82
CA ALA A 538 -35.98 42.78 -13.21
C ALA A 538 -37.24 41.94 -13.34
N GLU A 539 -38.21 42.45 -14.10
CA GLU A 539 -39.40 41.72 -14.53
C GLU A 539 -39.10 40.97 -15.83
N LEU A 540 -39.64 39.76 -15.96
CA LEU A 540 -39.58 38.94 -17.17
C LEU A 540 -40.42 39.58 -18.27
N ALA A 541 -39.77 40.02 -19.35
CA ALA A 541 -40.48 40.51 -20.52
C ALA A 541 -40.97 39.36 -21.42
N PRO A 542 -42.04 39.58 -22.23
CA PRO A 542 -42.51 38.58 -23.20
C PRO A 542 -41.39 38.12 -24.15
N GLY A 543 -41.24 36.81 -24.30
CA GLY A 543 -40.20 36.22 -25.17
C GLY A 543 -38.76 36.36 -24.66
N GLU A 544 -38.54 37.00 -23.51
CA GLU A 544 -37.20 37.25 -22.96
C GLU A 544 -36.54 35.95 -22.48
N SER A 545 -35.28 35.73 -22.88
CA SER A 545 -34.48 34.60 -22.40
C SER A 545 -34.10 34.75 -20.92
N MET A 546 -33.92 33.64 -20.22
CA MET A 546 -33.48 33.66 -18.82
C MET A 546 -32.15 34.43 -18.67
N SER A 547 -31.18 34.23 -19.58
CA SER A 547 -29.92 34.97 -19.57
C SER A 547 -30.09 36.49 -19.65
N SER A 548 -31.01 37.00 -20.50
CA SER A 548 -31.31 38.43 -20.60
C SER A 548 -31.92 38.98 -19.31
N LEU A 549 -32.84 38.22 -18.71
CA LEU A 549 -33.46 38.59 -17.43
C LEU A 549 -32.39 38.71 -16.31
N PHE A 550 -31.47 37.75 -16.25
CA PHE A 550 -30.33 37.78 -15.33
C PHE A 550 -29.44 39.02 -15.55
N GLU A 551 -29.08 39.30 -16.80
CA GLU A 551 -28.21 40.43 -17.17
C GLU A 551 -28.84 41.79 -16.81
N ARG A 552 -30.15 41.95 -17.01
CA ARG A 552 -30.90 43.14 -16.58
C ARG A 552 -30.90 43.31 -15.06
N ALA A 553 -31.19 42.24 -14.32
CA ALA A 553 -31.19 42.29 -12.87
C ALA A 553 -29.79 42.59 -12.31
N ASP A 554 -28.73 42.01 -12.89
CA ASP A 554 -27.34 42.30 -12.52
C ASP A 554 -26.94 43.75 -12.85
N THR A 555 -27.34 44.26 -14.01
CA THR A 555 -27.13 45.68 -14.37
C THR A 555 -27.79 46.62 -13.37
N ALA A 556 -29.01 46.31 -12.92
CA ALA A 556 -29.70 47.07 -11.89
C ALA A 556 -29.03 46.95 -10.50
N LEU A 557 -28.46 45.79 -10.17
CA LEU A 557 -27.67 45.60 -8.96
C LEU A 557 -26.38 46.43 -9.01
N TYR A 558 -25.70 46.44 -10.15
CA TYR A 558 -24.52 47.26 -10.38
C TYR A 558 -24.84 48.75 -10.23
N ALA A 559 -25.95 49.23 -10.81
CA ALA A 559 -26.43 50.59 -10.62
C ALA A 559 -26.67 50.92 -9.13
N SER A 560 -27.22 49.97 -8.37
CA SER A 560 -27.40 50.11 -6.92
C SER A 560 -26.07 50.29 -6.18
N LYS A 561 -25.07 49.48 -6.52
CA LYS A 561 -23.72 49.55 -5.95
C LYS A 561 -23.01 50.86 -6.33
N ALA A 562 -23.08 51.26 -7.60
CA ALA A 562 -22.44 52.45 -8.14
C ALA A 562 -23.02 53.74 -7.55
N ALA A 563 -24.32 53.77 -7.29
CA ALA A 563 -24.98 54.96 -6.76
C ALA A 563 -24.83 55.13 -5.24
N GLY A 564 -24.01 54.32 -4.57
CA GLY A 564 -23.69 54.46 -3.14
C GLY A 564 -24.15 53.31 -2.25
N ARG A 565 -24.60 52.19 -2.82
CA ARG A 565 -25.07 50.98 -2.10
C ARG A 565 -26.32 51.23 -1.25
N ASN A 566 -26.71 50.24 -0.43
CA ASN A 566 -27.88 50.28 0.45
C ASN A 566 -29.15 50.79 -0.27
N ARG A 567 -29.48 50.20 -1.42
CA ARG A 567 -30.67 50.56 -2.22
C ARG A 567 -31.16 49.41 -3.09
N ALA A 568 -32.42 49.46 -3.50
CA ALA A 568 -32.95 48.65 -4.58
C ALA A 568 -33.17 49.49 -5.86
N THR A 569 -32.81 48.93 -7.02
CA THR A 569 -33.04 49.54 -8.33
C THR A 569 -33.77 48.55 -9.22
N ALA A 570 -34.80 48.99 -9.94
CA ALA A 570 -35.46 48.20 -10.97
C ALA A 570 -34.83 48.46 -12.34
N ALA A 571 -34.63 47.41 -13.13
CA ALA A 571 -34.20 47.50 -14.51
C ALA A 571 -35.29 48.16 -15.36
N ALA A 572 -34.90 49.04 -16.28
CA ALA A 572 -35.80 49.53 -17.32
C ALA A 572 -36.28 48.35 -18.19
N PRO A 573 -37.52 48.29 -18.67
CA PRO A 573 -37.98 47.25 -19.60
C PRO A 573 -37.10 47.20 -20.86
N PRO A 574 -36.99 46.04 -21.56
CA PRO A 574 -36.17 45.94 -22.76
C PRO A 574 -36.65 46.96 -23.81
N GLU A 575 -35.74 47.71 -24.42
CA GLU A 575 -36.09 48.65 -25.50
C GLU A 575 -36.64 47.87 -26.70
N GLY A 576 -37.94 48.04 -27.02
CA GLY A 576 -38.50 47.61 -28.30
C GLY A 576 -39.86 46.91 -28.35
N GLN A 577 -40.68 46.81 -27.29
CA GLN A 577 -41.98 46.10 -27.39
C GLN A 577 -43.13 46.66 -26.52
N TRP A 578 -43.47 47.92 -26.72
CA TRP A 578 -44.82 48.43 -26.44
C TRP A 578 -45.28 49.31 -27.61
N THR A 579 -45.97 48.70 -28.58
CA THR A 579 -47.00 49.43 -29.34
C THR A 579 -48.33 48.83 -28.91
N THR A 580 -49.15 49.71 -28.34
CA THR A 580 -50.53 49.59 -27.83
C THR A 580 -51.38 48.43 -28.33
#